data_AF-X0ZES7-F1
#
_entry.id   AF-X0ZES7-F1
#
_cell.length_a   1.000
_cell.length_b   1.000
_cell.length_c   1.000
_cell.angle_alpha   90.00
_cell.angle_beta   90.00
_cell.angle_gamma   90.00
#
_symmetry.space_group_name_H-M   'P 1'
#
loop_
_entity.id
_entity.type
_entity.pdbx_description
1 polymer ?
#
loop_
_entity_poly.entity_id
_entity_poly.type
_entity_poly.pdbx_seq_one_letter_code
_entity_poly.pdbx_strand_id
1 'polypeptide(L)'
;EHIISDDDLSKIVASMKKDVSAIPSDDFAKRLAAYEKAVLTFRDNLKLSGIATQCWTEQQDTLKHVPCFINARMAARGFPIACENDAHSLTAELLGQYATDQSVTILDV
;
A
#
# COMPACT_ATOMS: atom_id res chain seq x y z
N GLU A 1 5.09 7.51 19.71
CA GLU A 1 5.85 7.41 18.46
C GLU A 1 6.39 5.99 18.30
N HIS A 2 5.92 5.24 17.31
CA HIS A 2 6.56 3.99 16.91
C HIS A 2 7.53 4.33 15.77
N ILE A 3 8.82 4.44 16.10
CA ILE A 3 9.88 4.58 15.09
C ILE A 3 9.95 3.25 14.33
N ILE A 4 9.80 3.29 13.01
CA ILE A 4 9.95 2.11 12.16
C ILE A 4 11.43 1.70 12.20
N SER A 5 11.72 0.48 12.66
CA SER A 5 13.09 -0.04 12.72
C SER A 5 13.55 -0.59 11.35
N ASP A 6 14.86 -0.56 11.10
CA ASP A 6 15.44 -1.11 9.86
C ASP A 6 15.27 -2.64 9.74
N ASP A 7 15.18 -3.37 10.87
CA ASP A 7 14.92 -4.82 10.88
C ASP A 7 13.52 -5.14 10.34
N ASP A 8 12.52 -4.32 10.68
CA ASP A 8 11.15 -4.47 10.20
C ASP A 8 11.07 -4.27 8.68
N LEU A 9 11.80 -3.28 8.15
CA LEU A 9 11.84 -3.01 6.72
C LEU A 9 12.47 -4.17 5.94
N SER A 10 13.53 -4.77 6.48
CA SER A 10 14.25 -5.87 5.83
C SER A 10 13.36 -7.09 5.60
N LYS A 11 12.49 -7.42 6.55
CA LYS A 11 11.49 -8.50 6.42
C LYS A 11 10.47 -8.21 5.33
N ILE A 12 9.99 -6.97 5.27
CA ILE A 12 9.03 -6.54 4.25
C ILE A 12 9.66 -6.59 2.86
N VAL A 13 10.90 -6.09 2.70
CA VAL A 13 11.65 -6.17 1.43
C VAL A 13 11.82 -7.63 0.98
N ALA A 14 12.15 -8.53 1.90
CA ALA A 14 12.27 -9.97 1.59
C ALA A 14 10.94 -10.57 1.13
N SER A 15 9.80 -10.12 1.69
CA SER A 15 8.47 -10.49 1.20
C SER A 15 8.18 -9.90 -0.18
N MET A 16 8.53 -8.63 -0.44
CA MET A 16 8.34 -8.00 -1.75
C MET A 16 9.07 -8.71 -2.88
N LYS A 17 10.32 -9.12 -2.62
CA LYS A 17 11.15 -9.86 -3.59
C LYS A 17 10.57 -11.24 -3.98
N LYS A 18 9.53 -11.74 -3.28
CA LYS A 18 8.81 -12.95 -3.67
C LYS A 18 7.66 -12.69 -4.66
N ASP A 19 7.14 -11.46 -4.70
CA ASP A 19 5.97 -11.09 -5.51
C ASP A 19 6.39 -10.54 -6.88
N VAL A 20 7.61 -10.05 -7.02
CA VAL A 20 8.13 -9.46 -8.25
C VAL A 20 9.50 -10.01 -8.61
N SER A 21 9.78 -10.12 -9.91
CA SER A 21 11.04 -10.63 -10.44
C SER A 21 12.21 -9.65 -10.28
N ALA A 22 11.92 -8.35 -10.20
CA ALA A 22 12.94 -7.32 -10.03
C ALA A 22 12.38 -6.11 -9.29
N ILE A 23 13.23 -5.49 -8.46
CA ILE A 23 13.00 -4.18 -7.85
C ILE A 23 14.19 -3.29 -8.26
N PRO A 24 13.97 -2.04 -8.71
CA PRO A 24 15.01 -1.20 -9.31
C PRO A 24 16.30 -1.04 -8.49
N SER A 25 16.18 -0.92 -7.16
CA SER A 25 17.33 -0.82 -6.26
C SER A 25 16.93 -1.15 -4.82
N ASP A 26 17.90 -1.43 -3.96
CA ASP A 26 17.63 -1.68 -2.54
C ASP A 26 17.12 -0.41 -1.80
N ASP A 27 17.57 0.79 -2.19
CA ASP A 27 17.02 2.04 -1.64
C ASP A 27 15.54 2.23 -2.02
N PHE A 28 15.21 1.94 -3.28
CA PHE A 28 13.83 1.99 -3.74
C PHE A 28 12.95 0.94 -3.04
N ALA A 29 13.49 -0.27 -2.83
CA ALA A 29 12.82 -1.32 -2.06
C ALA A 29 12.55 -0.88 -0.61
N LYS A 30 13.50 -0.19 0.04
CA LYS A 30 13.33 0.34 1.40
C LYS A 30 12.24 1.41 1.47
N ARG A 31 12.15 2.31 0.50
CA ARG A 31 11.08 3.34 0.44
C ARG A 31 9.70 2.69 0.34
N LEU A 32 9.55 1.72 -0.57
CA LEU A 32 8.32 0.95 -0.71
C LEU A 32 7.97 0.18 0.57
N ALA A 33 8.96 -0.45 1.21
CA ALA A 33 8.77 -1.18 2.46
C ALA A 33 8.37 -0.26 3.61
N ALA A 34 8.91 0.96 3.66
CA ALA A 34 8.51 1.97 4.65
C ALA A 34 7.06 2.40 4.44
N TYR A 35 6.62 2.59 3.20
CA TYR A 35 5.23 2.88 2.88
C TYR A 35 4.29 1.73 3.28
N GLU A 36 4.61 0.48 2.90
CA GLU A 36 3.83 -0.70 3.32
C GLU A 36 3.75 -0.82 4.86
N LYS A 37 4.87 -0.61 5.56
CA LYS A 37 4.91 -0.64 7.03
C LYS A 37 4.03 0.44 7.64
N ALA A 38 4.07 1.66 7.10
CA ALA A 38 3.25 2.76 7.58
C ALA A 38 1.76 2.42 7.42
N VAL A 39 1.35 1.92 6.25
CA VAL A 39 -0.03 1.49 5.99
C VAL A 39 -0.47 0.40 6.96
N LEU A 40 0.32 -0.66 7.14
CA LEU A 40 0.01 -1.74 8.08
C LEU A 40 -0.09 -1.23 9.53
N THR A 41 0.75 -0.28 9.91
CA THR A 41 0.73 0.33 11.23
C THR A 41 -0.56 1.14 11.45
N PHE A 42 -1.01 1.90 10.46
CA PHE A 42 -2.30 2.61 10.53
C PHE A 42 -3.48 1.64 10.57
N ARG A 43 -3.47 0.61 9.74
CA ARG A 43 -4.47 -0.46 9.76
C ARG A 43 -4.61 -1.04 11.16
N ASP A 44 -3.50 -1.44 11.77
CA ASP A 44 -3.53 -2.14 13.05
C ASP A 44 -3.87 -1.22 14.23
N ASN A 45 -3.38 0.02 14.24
CA ASN A 45 -3.62 0.96 15.32
C ASN A 45 -5.03 1.54 15.29
N LEU A 46 -5.54 1.87 14.10
CA LEU A 46 -6.85 2.50 13.92
C LEU A 46 -7.96 1.50 13.57
N LYS A 47 -7.63 0.21 13.43
CA LYS A 47 -8.56 -0.86 13.06
C LYS A 47 -9.32 -0.57 11.76
N LEU A 48 -8.57 -0.10 10.75
CA LEU A 48 -9.13 0.26 9.46
C LEU A 48 -9.45 -0.99 8.62
N SER A 49 -10.48 -0.89 7.79
CA SER A 49 -10.81 -1.88 6.76
C SER A 49 -10.12 -1.62 5.41
N GLY A 50 -9.71 -0.38 5.16
CA GLY A 50 -8.99 0.10 3.99
C GLY A 50 -8.56 1.55 4.22
N ILE A 51 -7.85 2.16 3.28
CA ILE A 51 -7.38 3.55 3.42
C ILE A 51 -7.38 4.25 2.07
N ALA A 52 -7.67 5.55 2.05
CA ALA A 52 -7.44 6.40 0.88
C ALA A 52 -6.15 7.20 1.13
N THR A 53 -5.24 7.22 0.16
CA THR A 53 -3.97 7.94 0.31
C THR A 53 -3.76 8.93 -0.84
N GLN A 54 -3.16 10.07 -0.53
CA GLN A 54 -2.66 10.96 -1.57
C GLN A 54 -1.48 10.26 -2.26
N CYS A 55 -1.59 10.07 -3.57
CA CYS A 55 -0.57 9.43 -4.41
C CYS A 55 0.23 10.47 -5.20
N TRP A 56 -0.37 11.10 -6.21
CA TRP A 56 0.24 12.04 -7.12
C TRP A 56 -0.13 13.49 -6.70
N THR A 57 0.78 14.46 -6.69
CA THR A 57 2.23 14.36 -6.96
C THR A 57 3.08 13.98 -5.75
N GLU A 58 2.50 13.99 -4.55
CA GLU A 58 3.23 13.96 -3.29
C GLU A 58 4.14 12.73 -3.09
N GLN A 59 3.68 11.51 -3.41
CA GLN A 59 4.53 10.32 -3.22
C GLN A 59 5.69 10.28 -4.22
N GLN A 60 5.46 10.71 -5.46
CA GLN A 60 6.51 10.73 -6.46
C GLN A 60 7.56 11.81 -6.12
N ASP A 61 7.12 13.00 -5.74
CA ASP A 61 8.00 14.13 -5.52
C ASP A 61 8.69 14.08 -4.15
N THR A 62 7.97 13.70 -3.10
CA THR A 62 8.49 13.68 -1.73
C THR A 62 9.05 12.31 -1.36
N LEU A 63 8.30 11.24 -1.58
CA LEU A 63 8.69 9.89 -1.16
C LEU A 63 9.56 9.16 -2.19
N LYS A 64 9.62 9.66 -3.43
CA LYS A 64 10.38 9.10 -4.56
C LYS A 64 9.96 7.67 -4.93
N HIS A 65 8.67 7.36 -4.80
CA HIS A 65 8.07 6.13 -5.32
C HIS A 65 6.62 6.36 -5.77
N VAL A 66 6.08 5.41 -6.54
CA VAL A 66 4.64 5.34 -6.84
C VAL A 66 3.99 4.23 -6.00
N PRO A 67 2.70 4.33 -5.64
CA PRO A 67 2.08 3.42 -4.67
C PRO A 67 1.61 2.08 -5.25
N CYS A 68 1.46 1.97 -6.58
CA CYS A 68 0.65 0.93 -7.22
C CYS A 68 1.00 -0.50 -6.78
N PHE A 69 2.30 -0.81 -6.66
CA PHE A 69 2.74 -2.13 -6.20
C PHE A 69 2.30 -2.45 -4.78
N ILE A 70 2.34 -1.46 -3.87
CA ILE A 70 1.93 -1.63 -2.48
C ILE A 70 0.40 -1.69 -2.38
N ASN A 71 -0.31 -0.86 -3.13
CA ASN A 71 -1.77 -0.90 -3.19
C ASN A 71 -2.26 -2.28 -3.63
N ALA A 72 -1.68 -2.84 -4.71
CA ALA A 72 -2.01 -4.18 -5.17
C ALA A 72 -1.73 -5.26 -4.11
N ARG A 73 -0.58 -5.18 -3.43
CA ARG A 73 -0.22 -6.10 -2.34
C ARG A 73 -1.18 -6.02 -1.16
N MET A 74 -1.67 -4.83 -0.81
CA MET A 74 -2.60 -4.67 0.30
C MET A 74 -4.01 -5.12 -0.08
N ALA A 75 -4.47 -4.83 -1.30
CA ALA A 75 -5.74 -5.33 -1.82
C ALA A 75 -5.78 -6.87 -1.81
N ALA A 76 -4.68 -7.53 -2.22
CA ALA A 76 -4.54 -8.99 -2.13
C ALA A 76 -4.58 -9.55 -0.69
N ARG A 77 -4.38 -8.69 0.32
CA ARG A 77 -4.50 -9.02 1.76
C ARG A 77 -5.83 -8.56 2.36
N GLY A 78 -6.81 -8.24 1.51
CA GLY A 78 -8.13 -7.78 1.90
C GLY A 78 -8.14 -6.38 2.52
N PHE A 79 -7.18 -5.52 2.17
CA PHE A 79 -7.09 -4.16 2.67
C PHE A 79 -6.86 -3.20 1.48
N PRO A 80 -7.93 -2.72 0.83
CA PRO A 80 -7.78 -1.89 -0.35
C PRO A 80 -7.18 -0.52 0.02
N ILE A 81 -6.38 0.01 -0.91
CA ILE A 81 -5.84 1.37 -0.84
C ILE A 81 -6.32 2.14 -2.06
N ALA A 82 -7.26 3.06 -1.86
CA ALA A 82 -7.70 3.96 -2.92
C ALA A 82 -6.67 5.07 -3.12
N CYS A 83 -6.35 5.37 -4.38
CA CYS A 83 -5.45 6.45 -4.74
C CYS A 83 -6.15 7.83 -4.65
N GLU A 84 -5.38 8.90 -4.86
CA GLU A 84 -5.80 10.30 -4.95
C GLU A 84 -6.64 10.82 -3.76
N ASN A 85 -6.50 10.18 -2.59
CA ASN A 85 -7.32 10.43 -1.42
C ASN A 85 -8.84 10.31 -1.70
N ASP A 86 -9.22 9.43 -2.63
CA ASP A 86 -10.61 9.22 -3.04
C ASP A 86 -11.35 8.25 -2.11
N ALA A 87 -12.15 8.81 -1.20
CA ALA A 87 -12.98 8.05 -0.28
C ALA A 87 -14.14 7.29 -0.95
N HIS A 88 -14.61 7.76 -2.12
CA HIS A 88 -15.68 7.09 -2.87
C HIS A 88 -15.16 5.83 -3.53
N SER A 89 -14.00 5.90 -4.18
CA SER A 89 -13.31 4.73 -4.71
C SER A 89 -13.01 3.72 -3.61
N LEU A 90 -12.53 4.15 -2.43
CA LEU A 90 -12.31 3.25 -1.30
C LEU A 90 -13.59 2.51 -0.88
N THR A 91 -14.71 3.23 -0.80
CA THR A 91 -16.01 2.64 -0.44
C THR A 91 -16.44 1.60 -1.47
N ALA A 92 -16.27 1.90 -2.77
CA ALA A 92 -16.60 0.97 -3.85
C ALA A 92 -15.70 -0.27 -3.84
N GLU A 93 -14.39 -0.11 -3.61
CA GLU A 93 -13.44 -1.21 -3.48
C GLU A 93 -13.79 -2.13 -2.31
N LEU A 94 -14.14 -1.56 -1.15
CA LEU A 94 -14.59 -2.34 0.01
C LEU A 94 -15.86 -3.13 -0.28
N LEU A 95 -16.86 -2.50 -0.92
CA LEU A 95 -18.09 -3.19 -1.33
C LEU A 95 -17.79 -4.35 -2.28
N GLY A 96 -16.97 -4.13 -3.30
CA GLY A 96 -16.58 -5.16 -4.26
C GLY A 96 -15.81 -6.30 -3.60
N GLN A 97 -14.86 -5.97 -2.73
CA GLN A 97 -14.06 -6.95 -2.00
C GLN A 97 -14.95 -7.80 -1.08
N TYR A 98 -15.83 -7.19 -0.28
CA TYR A 98 -16.72 -7.92 0.63
C TYR A 98 -17.78 -8.76 -0.10
N ALA A 99 -18.18 -8.35 -1.30
CA ALA A 99 -19.14 -9.11 -2.09
C ALA A 99 -18.51 -10.33 -2.80
N THR A 100 -17.21 -10.32 -3.03
CA THR A 100 -16.55 -11.30 -3.92
C THR A 100 -15.38 -12.06 -3.30
N ASP A 101 -14.88 -11.62 -2.15
CA ASP A 101 -13.59 -12.03 -1.57
C ASP A 101 -12.42 -11.94 -2.56
N GLN A 102 -12.51 -11.06 -3.57
CA GLN A 102 -11.46 -10.80 -4.56
C GLN A 102 -10.77 -9.46 -4.31
N SER A 103 -9.54 -9.32 -4.80
CA SER A 103 -8.87 -8.02 -4.92
C SER A 103 -9.65 -7.12 -5.89
N VAL A 104 -10.00 -5.91 -5.46
CA VAL A 104 -10.69 -4.90 -6.28
C VAL A 104 -9.85 -3.64 -6.33
N THR A 105 -9.81 -3.01 -7.51
CA THR A 105 -9.20 -1.71 -7.74
C THR A 105 -10.12 -0.90 -8.65
N ILE A 106 -10.36 0.35 -8.30
CA ILE A 106 -11.00 1.34 -9.16
C ILE A 106 -9.92 2.16 -9.87
N LEU A 107 -10.13 2.42 -11.16
CA LEU A 107 -9.23 3.21 -12.00
C LEU A 107 -10.00 4.36 -12.61
N ASP A 108 -9.28 5.43 -12.93
CA ASP A 108 -9.77 6.48 -13.81
C ASP A 108 -10.24 5.89 -15.14
N VAL A 109 -11.34 6.44 -15.66
CA VAL A 109 -11.97 6.07 -16.94
C VAL A 109 -11.60 7.02 -18.07
#